data_AF-A0A6G2V342-F1
#
_entry.id   AF-A0A6G2V342-F1
#
_cell.length_a   1.000
_cell.length_b   1.000
_cell.length_c   1.000
_cell.angle_alpha   90.00
_cell.angle_beta   90.00
_cell.angle_gamma   90.00
#
_symmetry.space_group_name_H-M   'P 1'
#
loop_
_entity.id
_entity.type
_entity.pdbx_description
1 polymer ?
#
loop_
_entity_poly.entity_id
_entity_poly.type
_entity_poly.pdbx_seq_one_letter_code
_entity_poly.pdbx_strand_id
1 'polypeptide(L)'
;AAPTGEDAAAVDEALERTGLTGRRDQSWHTLSGGERQRVQIARALAQRPRELLLDEPTNHLDIQHQLELLSLVASLPLTAVVALHDLNLAAMFCDRIVVLSGGRAVAGGTPAQVVTEELIEEVYRVRSVVTPDGPRGRPSVRFLP
;
A
#
# COMPACT_ATOMS: atom_id res chain seq x y z
N ALA A 1 -9.83 -29.38 -7.65
CA ALA A 1 -11.23 -29.45 -7.19
C ALA A 1 -12.01 -28.32 -7.85
N ALA A 2 -13.30 -28.51 -8.13
CA ALA A 2 -14.14 -27.40 -8.58
C ALA A 2 -14.39 -26.44 -7.40
N PRO A 3 -14.49 -25.12 -7.64
CA PRO A 3 -14.79 -24.16 -6.57
C PRO A 3 -16.14 -24.45 -5.93
N THR A 4 -16.18 -24.35 -4.61
CA THR A 4 -17.39 -24.51 -3.79
C THR A 4 -18.24 -23.24 -3.82
N GLY A 5 -19.48 -23.32 -3.29
CA GLY A 5 -20.31 -22.11 -3.08
C GLY A 5 -19.67 -21.09 -2.14
N GLU A 6 -18.86 -21.55 -1.18
CA GLU A 6 -18.10 -20.68 -0.28
C GLU A 6 -16.96 -19.96 -1.02
N ASP A 7 -16.26 -20.66 -1.92
CA ASP A 7 -15.21 -20.05 -2.76
C ASP A 7 -15.80 -18.97 -3.66
N ALA A 8 -16.98 -19.22 -4.25
CA ALA A 8 -17.67 -18.23 -5.07
C ALA A 8 -18.04 -16.98 -4.26
N ALA A 9 -18.61 -17.15 -3.06
CA ALA A 9 -18.95 -16.03 -2.18
C ALA A 9 -17.72 -15.22 -1.74
N ALA A 10 -16.59 -15.89 -1.47
CA ALA A 10 -15.35 -15.20 -1.12
C ALA A 10 -14.78 -14.39 -2.29
N VAL A 11 -14.91 -14.89 -3.53
CA VAL A 11 -14.55 -14.13 -4.74
C VAL A 11 -15.47 -12.92 -4.91
N ASP A 12 -16.77 -13.06 -4.69
CA ASP A 12 -17.74 -11.96 -4.80
C ASP A 12 -17.40 -10.82 -3.84
N GLU A 13 -17.17 -11.16 -2.58
CA GLU A 13 -16.78 -10.21 -1.53
C GLU A 13 -15.45 -9.52 -1.87
N ALA A 14 -14.48 -10.25 -2.39
CA ALA A 14 -13.19 -9.69 -2.79
C ALA A 14 -13.30 -8.74 -4.01
N LEU A 15 -14.15 -9.08 -4.99
CA LEU A 15 -14.42 -8.22 -6.13
C LEU A 15 -15.17 -6.95 -5.71
N GLU A 16 -16.09 -7.05 -4.76
CA GLU A 16 -16.79 -5.89 -4.20
C GLU A 16 -15.81 -4.94 -3.51
N ARG A 17 -14.99 -5.47 -2.59
CA ARG A 17 -13.98 -4.68 -1.86
C ARG A 17 -12.97 -3.99 -2.78
N THR A 18 -12.70 -4.56 -3.96
CA THR A 18 -11.74 -4.00 -4.92
C THR A 18 -12.40 -3.19 -6.05
N GLY A 19 -13.73 -3.06 -6.04
CA GLY A 19 -14.48 -2.32 -7.06
C GLY A 19 -14.50 -2.98 -8.44
N LEU A 20 -14.39 -4.31 -8.49
CA LEU A 20 -14.29 -5.11 -9.71
C LEU A 20 -15.52 -5.99 -9.98
N THR A 21 -16.61 -5.86 -9.21
CA THR A 21 -17.84 -6.67 -9.36
C THR A 21 -18.36 -6.69 -10.79
N GLY A 22 -18.43 -5.54 -11.47
CA GLY A 22 -18.90 -5.42 -12.86
C GLY A 22 -17.97 -6.02 -13.92
N ARG A 23 -16.83 -6.58 -13.52
CA ARG A 23 -15.78 -7.13 -14.40
C ARG A 23 -15.46 -8.59 -14.10
N ARG A 24 -16.33 -9.26 -13.35
CA ARG A 24 -16.18 -10.67 -12.95
C ARG A 24 -15.79 -11.59 -14.12
N ASP A 25 -16.53 -11.50 -15.21
CA ASP A 25 -16.40 -12.39 -16.36
C ASP A 25 -15.45 -11.82 -17.44
N GLN A 26 -14.81 -10.67 -17.17
CA GLN A 26 -13.89 -10.04 -18.10
C GLN A 26 -12.54 -10.79 -18.11
N SER A 27 -12.00 -11.05 -19.30
CA SER A 27 -10.67 -11.66 -19.44
C SER A 27 -9.57 -10.78 -18.84
N TRP A 28 -8.74 -11.35 -17.97
CA TRP A 28 -7.67 -10.63 -17.26
C TRP A 28 -6.71 -9.87 -18.18
N HIS A 29 -6.41 -10.43 -19.36
CA HIS A 29 -5.52 -9.79 -20.34
C HIS A 29 -6.08 -8.49 -20.93
N THR A 30 -7.39 -8.26 -20.82
CA THR A 30 -8.05 -7.05 -21.35
C THR A 30 -8.12 -5.92 -20.31
N LEU A 31 -7.75 -6.20 -19.07
CA LEU A 31 -7.75 -5.21 -17.98
C LEU A 31 -6.57 -4.23 -18.10
N SER A 32 -6.77 -3.01 -17.64
CA SER A 32 -5.70 -2.01 -17.48
C SER A 32 -4.67 -2.46 -16.43
N GLY A 33 -3.49 -1.81 -16.40
CA GLY A 33 -2.46 -2.13 -15.40
C GLY A 33 -2.96 -2.06 -13.95
N GLY A 34 -3.64 -0.96 -13.60
CA GLY A 34 -4.22 -0.78 -12.26
C GLY A 34 -5.33 -1.78 -11.95
N GLU A 35 -6.18 -2.10 -12.92
CA GLU A 35 -7.23 -3.12 -12.76
C GLU A 35 -6.63 -4.51 -12.53
N ARG A 36 -5.61 -4.89 -13.29
CA ARG A 36 -4.90 -6.17 -13.10
C ARG A 36 -4.34 -6.27 -11.69
N GLN A 37 -3.86 -5.16 -11.14
CA GLN A 37 -3.32 -5.14 -9.79
C GLN A 37 -4.41 -5.23 -8.71
N ARG A 38 -5.54 -4.53 -8.90
CA ARG A 38 -6.72 -4.72 -8.03
C ARG A 38 -7.20 -6.17 -8.07
N VAL A 39 -7.12 -6.87 -9.21
CA VAL A 39 -7.40 -8.31 -9.28
C VAL A 39 -6.41 -9.12 -8.45
N GLN A 40 -5.12 -8.77 -8.41
CA GLN A 40 -4.16 -9.46 -7.54
C GLN A 40 -4.54 -9.32 -6.06
N ILE A 41 -4.96 -8.11 -5.64
CA ILE A 41 -5.44 -7.86 -4.28
C ILE A 41 -6.73 -8.64 -4.03
N ALA A 42 -7.69 -8.62 -4.96
CA ALA A 42 -8.94 -9.38 -4.85
C ALA A 42 -8.66 -10.88 -4.68
N ARG A 43 -7.71 -11.42 -5.45
CA ARG A 43 -7.30 -12.83 -5.33
C ARG A 43 -6.73 -13.13 -3.93
N ALA A 44 -5.93 -12.23 -3.36
CA ALA A 44 -5.43 -12.39 -2.00
C ALA A 44 -6.58 -12.32 -0.96
N LEU A 45 -7.51 -11.37 -1.13
CA LEU A 45 -8.67 -11.20 -0.25
C LEU A 45 -9.67 -12.36 -0.32
N ALA A 46 -9.80 -13.02 -1.47
CA ALA A 46 -10.65 -14.20 -1.62
C ALA A 46 -10.21 -15.37 -0.73
N GLN A 47 -8.98 -15.37 -0.23
CA GLN A 47 -8.51 -16.33 0.78
C GLN A 47 -8.99 -15.99 2.21
N ARG A 48 -9.74 -14.90 2.39
CA ARG A 48 -10.16 -14.33 3.69
C ARG A 48 -8.99 -14.23 4.69
N PRO A 49 -7.88 -13.56 4.30
CA PRO A 49 -6.72 -13.45 5.16
C PRO A 49 -6.99 -12.56 6.37
N ARG A 50 -6.25 -12.77 7.46
CA ARG A 50 -6.23 -11.87 8.62
C ARG A 50 -5.25 -10.72 8.42
N GLU A 51 -4.11 -11.00 7.81
CA GLU A 51 -3.11 -10.01 7.43
C GLU A 51 -2.82 -10.05 5.93
N LEU A 52 -2.53 -8.90 5.34
CA LEU A 52 -2.14 -8.76 3.95
C LEU A 52 -0.71 -8.22 3.86
N LEU A 53 0.17 -8.95 3.19
CA LEU A 53 1.55 -8.51 2.93
C LEU A 53 1.67 -8.10 1.47
N LEU A 54 2.17 -6.89 1.24
CA LEU A 54 2.33 -6.29 -0.08
C LEU A 54 3.77 -5.84 -0.25
N ASP A 55 4.49 -6.50 -1.15
CA ASP A 55 5.86 -6.12 -1.49
C ASP A 55 5.85 -5.18 -2.69
N GLU A 56 6.31 -3.94 -2.49
CA GLU A 56 6.37 -2.87 -3.48
C GLU A 56 5.14 -2.79 -4.41
N PRO A 57 3.91 -2.73 -3.90
CA PRO A 57 2.76 -2.83 -4.78
C PRO A 57 2.69 -1.62 -5.71
N THR A 58 3.23 -0.46 -5.36
CA THR A 58 3.18 0.74 -6.21
C THR A 58 4.14 0.72 -7.40
N ASN A 59 4.97 -0.31 -7.55
CA ASN A 59 5.98 -0.36 -8.61
C ASN A 59 5.35 -0.47 -10.01
N HIS A 60 5.92 0.22 -11.00
CA HIS A 60 5.43 0.32 -12.38
C HIS A 60 4.04 0.97 -12.56
N LEU A 61 3.48 1.60 -11.52
CA LEU A 61 2.24 2.38 -11.60
C LEU A 61 2.52 3.88 -11.74
N ASP A 62 1.64 4.60 -12.43
CA ASP A 62 1.63 6.07 -12.36
C ASP A 62 1.09 6.57 -11.01
N ILE A 63 1.28 7.87 -10.73
CA ILE A 63 0.94 8.47 -9.44
C ILE A 63 -0.55 8.28 -9.09
N GLN A 64 -1.45 8.40 -10.06
CA GLN A 64 -2.88 8.25 -9.81
C GLN A 64 -3.19 6.82 -9.33
N HIS A 65 -2.72 5.81 -10.07
CA HIS A 65 -2.97 4.41 -9.73
C HIS A 65 -2.29 4.00 -8.41
N GLN A 66 -1.12 4.56 -8.09
CA GLN A 66 -0.46 4.34 -6.78
C GLN A 66 -1.34 4.81 -5.63
N LEU A 67 -1.87 6.04 -5.72
CA LEU A 67 -2.73 6.62 -4.69
C LEU A 67 -4.05 5.85 -4.55
N GLU A 68 -4.66 5.47 -5.66
CA GLU A 68 -5.89 4.67 -5.65
C GLU A 68 -5.67 3.31 -4.98
N LEU A 69 -4.56 2.64 -5.30
CA LEU A 69 -4.24 1.35 -4.72
C LEU A 69 -3.96 1.44 -3.22
N LEU A 70 -3.15 2.41 -2.77
CA LEU A 70 -2.87 2.58 -1.35
C LEU A 70 -4.11 3.01 -0.57
N SER A 71 -4.98 3.84 -1.19
CA SER A 71 -6.28 4.18 -0.59
C SER A 71 -7.20 2.97 -0.48
N LEU A 72 -7.19 2.07 -1.45
CA LEU A 72 -7.90 0.80 -1.38
C LEU A 72 -7.35 -0.06 -0.24
N VAL A 73 -6.03 -0.25 -0.17
CA VAL A 73 -5.40 -1.07 0.88
C VAL A 73 -5.70 -0.51 2.27
N ALA A 74 -5.63 0.82 2.45
CA ALA A 74 -5.91 1.50 3.70
C ALA A 74 -7.39 1.43 4.13
N SER A 75 -8.33 1.16 3.21
CA SER A 75 -9.75 1.03 3.54
C SER A 75 -10.18 -0.41 3.87
N LEU A 76 -9.30 -1.39 3.66
CA LEU A 76 -9.59 -2.78 3.97
C LEU A 76 -9.66 -3.00 5.50
N PRO A 77 -10.64 -3.75 6.00
CA PRO A 77 -10.80 -4.00 7.44
C PRO A 77 -9.87 -5.13 7.92
N LEU A 78 -8.56 -5.01 7.67
CA LEU A 78 -7.53 -5.99 8.04
C LEU A 78 -6.19 -5.31 8.30
N THR A 79 -5.23 -6.04 8.86
CA THR A 79 -3.86 -5.53 9.02
C THR A 79 -3.09 -5.69 7.71
N ALA A 80 -2.70 -4.57 7.10
CA ALA A 80 -1.86 -4.56 5.90
C ALA A 80 -0.43 -4.15 6.25
N VAL A 81 0.54 -4.94 5.81
CA VAL A 81 1.98 -4.61 5.85
C VAL A 81 2.44 -4.36 4.43
N VAL A 82 2.90 -3.14 4.16
CA VAL A 82 3.28 -2.71 2.82
C VAL A 82 4.75 -2.27 2.83
N ALA A 83 5.56 -2.86 1.96
CA ALA A 83 6.89 -2.36 1.68
C ALA A 83 6.79 -1.23 0.64
N LEU A 84 7.24 -0.03 1.03
CA LEU A 84 7.21 1.17 0.20
C LEU A 84 8.59 1.82 0.18
N HIS A 85 8.97 2.33 -0.99
CA HIS A 85 10.21 3.11 -1.17
C HIS A 85 10.01 4.62 -1.04
N ASP A 86 8.77 5.08 -1.17
CA ASP A 86 8.41 6.50 -1.09
C ASP A 86 7.94 6.85 0.33
N LEU A 87 8.70 7.70 1.01
CA LEU A 87 8.40 8.18 2.36
C LEU A 87 7.13 9.02 2.44
N ASN A 88 6.80 9.79 1.40
CA ASN A 88 5.56 10.56 1.36
C ASN A 88 4.36 9.62 1.23
N LEU A 89 4.43 8.58 0.40
CA LEU A 89 3.36 7.58 0.34
C LEU A 89 3.21 6.82 1.66
N ALA A 90 4.31 6.38 2.26
CA ALA A 90 4.27 5.74 3.57
C ALA A 90 3.66 6.65 4.64
N ALA A 91 4.09 7.92 4.69
CA ALA A 91 3.53 8.90 5.61
C ALA A 91 2.05 9.17 5.31
N MET A 92 1.62 9.18 4.06
CA MET A 92 0.25 9.49 3.67
C MET A 92 -0.75 8.38 3.97
N PHE A 93 -0.34 7.11 3.93
CA PHE A 93 -1.27 5.97 4.01
C PHE A 93 -1.05 5.06 5.21
N CYS A 94 0.16 4.94 5.74
CA CYS A 94 0.45 4.04 6.85
C CYS A 94 0.16 4.67 8.21
N ASP A 95 -0.42 3.89 9.13
CA ASP A 95 -0.61 4.32 10.52
C ASP A 95 0.67 4.16 11.35
N ARG A 96 1.53 3.22 10.95
CA ARG A 96 2.85 2.99 11.52
C ARG A 96 3.87 2.74 10.43
N ILE A 97 5.09 3.20 10.64
CA ILE A 97 6.23 3.01 9.75
C ILE A 97 7.33 2.29 10.52
N VAL A 98 7.98 1.34 9.86
CA VAL A 98 9.22 0.72 10.32
C VAL A 98 10.26 0.95 9.23
N VAL A 99 11.41 1.52 9.61
CA VAL A 99 12.51 1.79 8.68
C VAL A 99 13.56 0.71 8.85
N LEU A 100 13.95 0.09 7.74
CA LEU A 100 14.97 -0.94 7.69
C LEU A 100 16.25 -0.36 7.07
N SER A 101 17.40 -0.60 7.71
CA SER A 101 18.72 -0.27 7.16
C SER A 101 19.70 -1.40 7.50
N GLY A 102 20.47 -1.86 6.51
CA GLY A 102 21.43 -2.95 6.68
C GLY A 102 20.82 -4.25 7.25
N GLY A 103 19.57 -4.55 6.90
CA GLY A 103 18.84 -5.72 7.40
C GLY A 103 18.33 -5.61 8.84
N ARG A 104 18.36 -4.43 9.46
CA ARG A 104 17.86 -4.19 10.83
C ARG A 104 16.81 -3.08 10.85
N ALA A 105 15.85 -3.20 11.76
CA ALA A 105 14.92 -2.11 12.06
C ALA A 105 15.66 -1.02 12.86
N VAL A 106 15.77 0.17 12.27
CA VAL A 106 16.47 1.32 12.87
C VAL A 106 15.51 2.33 13.46
N ALA A 107 14.26 2.37 12.99
CA ALA A 107 13.20 3.20 13.56
C ALA A 107 11.84 2.50 13.44
N GLY A 108 10.91 2.84 14.33
CA GLY A 108 9.55 2.29 14.32
C GLY A 108 8.58 3.13 15.14
N GLY A 109 7.45 3.53 14.57
CA GLY A 109 6.54 4.47 15.22
C GLY A 109 5.42 4.96 14.31
N THR A 110 4.73 6.02 14.72
CA THR A 110 3.82 6.75 13.82
C THR A 110 4.63 7.49 12.75
N PRO A 111 4.02 7.87 11.61
CA PRO A 111 4.69 8.69 10.61
C PRO A 111 5.39 9.92 11.19
N ALA A 112 4.75 10.66 12.10
CA ALA A 112 5.32 11.85 12.72
C ALA A 112 6.52 11.57 13.63
N GLN A 113 6.62 10.36 14.20
CA GLN A 113 7.76 9.95 15.03
C GLN A 113 8.95 9.46 14.20
N VAL A 114 8.67 8.88 13.03
CA VAL A 114 9.68 8.18 12.22
C VAL A 114 10.22 9.09 11.11
N VAL A 115 9.38 9.85 10.43
CA VAL A 115 9.79 10.67 9.29
C VAL A 115 10.40 11.97 9.80
N THR A 116 11.71 11.97 10.07
CA THR A 116 12.49 13.14 10.50
C THR A 116 13.65 13.41 9.55
N GLU A 117 14.15 14.65 9.52
CA GLU A 117 15.27 15.04 8.67
C GLU A 117 16.53 14.23 9.00
N GLU A 118 16.78 13.98 10.29
CA GLU A 118 17.92 13.22 10.78
C GLU A 118 17.87 11.76 10.32
N LEU A 119 16.71 11.10 10.43
CA LEU A 119 16.56 9.71 9.99
C LEU A 119 16.74 9.60 8.48
N ILE A 120 16.22 10.55 7.71
CA ILE A 120 16.32 10.56 6.25
C ILE A 120 17.78 10.75 5.84
N GLU A 121 18.51 11.66 6.49
CA GLU A 121 19.94 11.86 6.21
C GLU A 121 20.76 10.62 6.59
N GLU A 122 20.48 9.97 7.72
CA GLU A 122 21.22 8.78 8.16
C GLU A 122 20.95 7.56 7.26
N VAL A 123 19.69 7.29 6.91
CA VAL A 123 19.28 6.06 6.22
C VAL A 123 19.32 6.23 4.70
N TYR A 124 18.77 7.32 4.17
CA TYR A 124 18.67 7.57 2.73
C TYR A 124 19.84 8.39 2.19
N ARG A 125 20.68 8.97 3.05
CA ARG A 125 21.86 9.78 2.68
C ARG A 125 21.51 10.99 1.80
N VAL A 126 20.33 11.55 2.05
CA VAL A 126 19.79 12.70 1.32
C VAL A 126 19.34 13.75 2.33
N ARG A 127 19.70 15.02 2.09
CA ARG A 127 19.17 16.13 2.88
C ARG A 127 17.71 16.36 2.53
N SER A 128 16.89 16.67 3.52
CA SER A 128 15.46 16.91 3.32
C SER A 128 14.96 18.04 4.21
N VAL A 129 13.79 18.57 3.86
CA VAL A 129 12.98 19.39 4.75
C VAL A 129 11.72 18.61 5.06
N VAL A 130 11.46 18.38 6.35
CA VAL A 130 10.23 17.71 6.81
C VAL A 130 9.25 18.74 7.35
N THR A 131 8.04 18.72 6.82
CA THR A 131 6.90 19.49 7.36
C THR A 131 6.06 18.53 8.22
N PRO A 132 6.02 18.67 9.56
CA PRO A 132 5.32 17.73 10.44
C PRO A 132 3.80 17.73 10.25
N ASP A 133 3.21 18.91 10.09
CA ASP A 133 1.77 19.13 9.94
C ASP A 133 1.37 19.32 8.48
N GLY A 134 1.72 18.34 7.63
CA GLY A 134 1.25 18.30 6.25
C GLY A 134 -0.26 18.07 6.13
N PRO A 135 -0.79 17.95 4.90
CA PRO A 135 -2.20 17.70 4.67
C PRO A 135 -2.71 16.50 5.48
N ARG A 136 -3.83 16.68 6.20
CA ARG A 136 -4.42 15.68 7.12
C ARG A 136 -3.58 15.35 8.36
N GLY A 137 -2.68 16.24 8.79
CA GLY A 137 -1.87 16.07 10.00
C GLY A 137 -0.82 14.96 9.87
N ARG A 138 -0.40 14.65 8.64
CA ARG A 138 0.64 13.66 8.34
C ARG A 138 1.88 14.38 7.79
N PRO A 139 3.10 13.93 8.12
CA PRO A 139 4.30 14.62 7.69
C PRO A 139 4.51 14.53 6.18
N SER A 140 5.15 15.55 5.60
CA SER A 140 5.57 15.55 4.20
C SER A 140 7.05 15.86 4.08
N VAL A 141 7.73 15.17 3.16
CA VAL A 141 9.17 15.26 2.92
C VAL A 141 9.43 15.98 1.60
N ARG A 142 10.27 17.01 1.63
CA ARG A 142 10.85 17.63 0.44
C ARG A 142 12.35 17.33 0.40
N PHE A 143 12.78 16.51 -0.55
CA PHE A 143 14.20 16.24 -0.78
C PHE A 143 14.93 17.45 -1.34
N LEU A 144 16.17 17.67 -0.90
CA LEU A 144 17.05 18.73 -1.36
C LEU A 144 18.17 18.14 -2.24
N PRO A 145 18.62 18.87 -3.27
CA PRO A 145 19.78 18.47 -4.07
C PRO A 145 21.12 18.55 -3.31
#